data_AF-A9GMY7-F1
#
_entry.id   AF-A9GMY7-F1
#
_cell.length_a   1.000
_cell.length_b   1.000
_cell.length_c   1.000
_cell.angle_alpha   90.00
_cell.angle_beta   90.00
_cell.angle_gamma   90.00
#
_symmetry.space_group_name_H-M   'P 1'
#
loop_
_entity.id
_entity.type
_entity.pdbx_description
1 polymer ?
#
loop_
_entity_poly.entity_id
_entity_poly.type
_entity_poly.pdbx_seq_one_letter_code
_entity_poly.pdbx_strand_id
1 'polypeptide(L)'
;MSRLDEPFERAEVLDKPGIVGARWWHKGLADAPKDASRRNAILAALGAVGLVGVAAAIAVAADGCSDDETAVQRKRALDMQRTFGWSFGAAQESVTFDGESKKPFDRAALARMSTDLRPADEGARAYYVPALFESPSAVPTLVAEGDPAPITPLGDVLRPIFTPAMDRAYRSGKALASLLLAARTDSGLRRDIAVIVDLDGPESVAFAAGAAEAFDPVFTFDNWPHPRGVVKAHLTLAAAAYYQPLFARSAPGPRATMFVLDRQRLSPYSDDATQFDNRHVAKLPSADALWDRGVRHVLYVVPTERVTTESDDLNDDLVAFRSRRLDVGLLAANVFAADPAEPKPANETEDWPPYYYGGRAASHGWFWIDYPWGPPPRPAPVEPSAPRPGKSYVPAQRATAFSSGAASSGGSPIPDGFGTVPVVVALGTGVILGAALSRSGSWNRASGGYGG
;
A
#
# COMPACT_ATOMS: atom_id res chain seq x y z
N MET A 1 -38.62 19.40 -51.39
CA MET A 1 -39.49 19.48 -50.20
C MET A 1 -39.52 18.10 -49.54
N SER A 2 -39.52 18.02 -48.20
CA SER A 2 -39.97 16.92 -47.28
C SER A 2 -39.83 15.41 -47.69
N ARG A 3 -39.31 14.44 -46.90
CA ARG A 3 -39.31 14.15 -45.43
C ARG A 3 -40.76 14.00 -44.89
N LEU A 4 -41.24 13.02 -44.12
CA LEU A 4 -40.74 11.93 -43.22
C LEU A 4 -41.80 10.76 -43.31
N ASP A 5 -41.82 9.63 -42.58
CA ASP A 5 -40.87 8.59 -42.08
C ASP A 5 -41.76 7.44 -41.51
N GLU A 6 -41.33 6.16 -41.50
CA GLU A 6 -41.93 5.10 -40.65
C GLU A 6 -40.83 4.30 -39.89
N PRO A 7 -41.03 3.94 -38.59
CA PRO A 7 -39.97 3.43 -37.73
C PRO A 7 -39.92 1.90 -37.61
N PHE A 8 -38.75 1.37 -37.25
CA PHE A 8 -38.57 -0.05 -36.91
C PHE A 8 -39.13 -0.38 -35.52
N GLU A 9 -40.01 -1.37 -35.44
CA GLU A 9 -40.40 -1.99 -34.16
C GLU A 9 -39.30 -2.92 -33.61
N ARG A 10 -39.21 -2.97 -32.28
CA ARG A 10 -38.24 -3.81 -31.55
C ARG A 10 -38.95 -5.05 -31.00
N ALA A 11 -38.63 -6.22 -31.54
CA ALA A 11 -39.05 -7.49 -30.97
C ALA A 11 -38.23 -7.89 -29.72
N GLU A 12 -38.93 -8.47 -28.76
CA GLU A 12 -38.50 -9.11 -27.50
C GLU A 12 -37.60 -8.36 -26.50
N VAL A 13 -38.05 -8.41 -25.24
CA VAL A 13 -37.26 -8.14 -24.04
C VAL A 13 -37.30 -9.41 -23.19
N LEU A 14 -36.22 -10.18 -23.21
CA LEU A 14 -36.02 -11.32 -22.32
C LEU A 14 -35.51 -10.82 -20.96
N ASP A 15 -36.43 -10.68 -20.01
CA ASP A 15 -36.13 -10.23 -18.65
C ASP A 15 -35.55 -11.39 -17.82
N LYS A 16 -34.33 -11.24 -17.32
CA LYS A 16 -33.67 -12.17 -16.40
C LYS A 16 -33.03 -11.38 -15.25
N PRO A 17 -33.23 -11.76 -13.97
CA PRO A 17 -32.90 -10.95 -12.80
C PRO A 17 -31.39 -10.92 -12.44
N GLY A 18 -30.49 -11.03 -13.43
CA GLY A 18 -29.03 -10.99 -13.22
C GLY A 18 -28.37 -9.63 -13.50
N ILE A 19 -29.09 -8.65 -14.07
CA ILE A 19 -28.49 -7.41 -14.60
C ILE A 19 -28.93 -6.19 -13.78
N VAL A 20 -28.51 -6.15 -12.52
CA VAL A 20 -28.65 -4.95 -11.65
C VAL A 20 -27.39 -4.07 -11.72
N GLY A 21 -26.21 -4.66 -11.96
CA GLY A 21 -24.93 -3.96 -12.00
C GLY A 21 -24.67 -3.03 -13.19
N ALA A 22 -25.45 -3.11 -14.28
CA ALA A 22 -25.17 -2.37 -15.53
C ALA A 22 -26.07 -1.13 -15.77
N ARG A 23 -27.09 -0.89 -14.93
CA ARG A 23 -28.09 0.17 -15.17
C ARG A 23 -27.60 1.60 -14.87
N TRP A 24 -26.56 1.76 -14.04
CA TRP A 24 -25.97 3.07 -13.74
C TRP A 24 -25.09 3.58 -14.89
N TRP A 25 -24.32 2.70 -15.54
CA TRP A 25 -23.49 3.02 -16.71
C TRP A 25 -24.32 3.49 -17.92
N HIS A 26 -25.41 2.77 -18.23
CA HIS A 26 -26.20 3.06 -19.43
C HIS A 26 -26.96 4.40 -19.40
N LYS A 27 -27.25 4.96 -18.22
CA LYS A 27 -28.01 6.21 -18.12
C LYS A 27 -27.18 7.43 -18.54
N GLY A 28 -25.86 7.41 -18.31
CA GLY A 28 -24.95 8.48 -18.73
C GLY A 28 -24.70 8.58 -20.24
N LEU A 29 -25.08 7.56 -21.02
CA LEU A 29 -24.94 7.55 -22.49
C LEU A 29 -26.18 8.08 -23.23
N ALA A 30 -27.32 8.24 -22.55
CA ALA A 30 -28.58 8.64 -23.18
C ALA A 30 -28.73 10.16 -23.36
N ASP A 31 -28.10 10.95 -22.49
CA ASP A 31 -28.28 12.41 -22.41
C ASP A 31 -27.19 13.21 -23.17
N ALA A 32 -26.36 12.54 -23.97
CA ALA A 32 -25.32 13.19 -24.78
C ALA A 32 -25.90 13.94 -26.01
N PRO A 33 -25.51 15.21 -26.28
CA PRO A 33 -26.01 15.95 -27.44
C PRO A 33 -25.61 15.29 -28.77
N LYS A 34 -26.55 15.25 -29.73
CA LYS A 34 -26.43 14.42 -30.94
C LYS A 34 -25.40 14.87 -32.00
N ASP A 35 -24.83 16.07 -31.89
CA ASP A 35 -23.99 16.67 -32.93
C ASP A 35 -22.48 16.76 -32.58
N ALA A 36 -22.01 16.00 -31.59
CA ALA A 36 -20.58 15.84 -31.31
C ALA A 36 -20.00 14.60 -32.01
N SER A 37 -18.92 14.79 -32.80
CA SER A 37 -18.13 13.68 -33.35
C SER A 37 -17.74 12.68 -32.26
N ARG A 38 -17.93 11.37 -32.51
CA ARG A 38 -17.69 10.28 -31.54
C ARG A 38 -16.31 10.35 -30.87
N ARG A 39 -15.30 10.90 -31.55
CA ARG A 39 -13.93 11.07 -31.02
C ARG A 39 -13.84 12.15 -29.93
N ASN A 40 -14.63 13.23 -30.05
CA ASN A 40 -14.67 14.31 -29.07
C ASN A 40 -15.56 13.98 -27.87
N ALA A 41 -16.60 13.16 -28.05
CA ALA A 41 -17.42 12.67 -26.94
C ALA A 41 -16.59 11.80 -25.96
N ILE A 42 -15.69 10.95 -26.48
CA ILE A 42 -14.78 10.14 -25.66
C ILE A 42 -13.76 11.01 -24.90
N LEU A 43 -13.19 12.03 -25.54
CA LEU A 43 -12.26 12.96 -24.90
C LEU A 43 -12.95 13.86 -23.85
N ALA A 44 -14.19 14.30 -24.11
CA ALA A 44 -14.97 15.06 -23.13
C ALA A 44 -15.36 14.22 -21.90
N ALA A 45 -15.69 12.93 -22.10
CA ALA A 45 -15.97 12.00 -21.00
C ALA A 45 -14.75 11.75 -20.09
N LEU A 46 -13.53 11.83 -20.63
CA LEU A 46 -12.29 11.71 -19.86
C LEU A 46 -11.87 13.01 -19.14
N GLY A 47 -12.43 14.16 -19.51
CA GLY A 47 -12.03 15.48 -18.99
C GLY A 47 -12.89 16.05 -17.86
N ALA A 48 -14.00 15.40 -17.48
CA ALA A 48 -15.05 15.99 -16.64
C ALA A 48 -15.31 15.29 -15.29
N VAL A 49 -14.40 14.41 -14.82
CA VAL A 49 -14.47 13.80 -13.48
C VAL A 49 -13.20 14.12 -12.71
N GLY A 50 -13.32 14.90 -11.64
CA GLY A 50 -12.22 15.21 -10.75
C GLY A 50 -11.86 14.02 -9.85
N LEU A 51 -10.55 13.73 -9.76
CA LEU A 51 -9.89 12.80 -8.84
C LEU A 51 -10.30 11.31 -8.91
N VAL A 52 -9.27 10.46 -9.05
CA VAL A 52 -9.29 8.99 -9.07
C VAL A 52 -9.80 8.34 -10.36
N GLY A 53 -8.86 7.85 -11.19
CA GLY A 53 -9.16 6.97 -12.33
C GLY A 53 -8.32 7.26 -13.58
N VAL A 54 -7.02 6.94 -13.57
CA VAL A 54 -6.22 6.94 -14.82
C VAL A 54 -6.60 5.72 -15.64
N ALA A 55 -7.58 5.88 -16.53
CA ALA A 55 -7.94 4.88 -17.52
C ALA A 55 -6.90 4.85 -18.64
N ALA A 56 -5.93 3.92 -18.55
CA ALA A 56 -5.09 3.59 -19.69
C ALA A 56 -5.96 2.91 -20.77
N ALA A 57 -6.11 3.56 -21.92
CA ALA A 57 -6.81 2.98 -23.06
C ALA A 57 -5.97 1.84 -23.66
N ILE A 58 -6.26 0.60 -23.26
CA ILE A 58 -5.72 -0.61 -23.88
C ILE A 58 -6.57 -0.93 -25.11
N ALA A 59 -6.00 -0.82 -26.29
CA ALA A 59 -6.67 -1.18 -27.53
C ALA A 59 -6.64 -2.71 -27.71
N VAL A 60 -7.81 -3.29 -28.00
CA VAL A 60 -7.94 -4.67 -28.46
C VAL A 60 -8.39 -4.61 -29.91
N ALA A 61 -7.49 -4.92 -30.84
CA ALA A 61 -7.82 -5.09 -32.26
C ALA A 61 -7.93 -6.57 -32.58
N ALA A 62 -8.85 -6.92 -33.49
CA ALA A 62 -8.99 -8.27 -34.01
C ALA A 62 -8.75 -8.25 -35.53
N ASP A 63 -7.80 -9.09 -35.95
CA ASP A 63 -7.52 -9.56 -37.33
C ASP A 63 -6.87 -8.57 -38.34
N GLY A 64 -6.00 -9.13 -39.21
CA GLY A 64 -5.37 -8.44 -40.35
C GLY A 64 -3.82 -8.40 -40.35
N CYS A 65 -3.17 -9.22 -41.19
CA CYS A 65 -1.71 -9.38 -41.31
C CYS A 65 -0.93 -8.17 -41.86
N SER A 66 0.27 -7.91 -41.33
CA SER A 66 1.57 -7.99 -42.06
C SER A 66 2.74 -7.43 -41.23
N ASP A 67 3.88 -8.13 -41.16
CA ASP A 67 5.13 -7.75 -40.46
C ASP A 67 4.93 -7.06 -39.09
N ASP A 68 4.92 -7.88 -38.03
CA ASP A 68 4.79 -7.42 -36.64
C ASP A 68 6.03 -6.65 -36.17
N GLU A 69 6.15 -5.39 -36.58
CA GLU A 69 7.01 -4.43 -35.92
C GLU A 69 6.58 -4.32 -34.45
N THR A 70 7.43 -4.78 -33.53
CA THR A 70 7.18 -4.68 -32.08
C THR A 70 8.02 -3.57 -31.47
N ALA A 71 7.45 -2.82 -30.52
CA ALA A 71 8.16 -1.84 -29.72
C ALA A 71 8.10 -2.17 -28.23
N VAL A 72 9.20 -1.90 -27.51
CA VAL A 72 9.20 -1.94 -26.04
C VAL A 72 8.68 -0.61 -25.51
N GLN A 73 7.62 -0.67 -24.69
CA GLN A 73 7.04 0.49 -24.00
C GLN A 73 7.05 0.24 -22.50
N ARG A 74 7.22 1.27 -21.67
CA ARG A 74 7.00 1.15 -20.22
C ARG A 74 5.53 1.40 -19.88
N LYS A 75 4.95 0.56 -19.03
CA LYS A 75 3.58 0.66 -18.50
C LYS A 75 3.61 0.51 -16.98
N ARG A 76 2.67 1.11 -16.25
CA ARG A 76 2.61 0.97 -14.78
C ARG A 76 2.44 -0.50 -14.41
N ALA A 77 3.28 -0.98 -13.50
CA ALA A 77 3.35 -2.38 -13.11
C ALA A 77 2.03 -2.91 -12.56
N LEU A 78 1.38 -2.14 -11.69
CA LEU A 78 0.07 -2.50 -11.11
C LEU A 78 -1.05 -2.60 -12.15
N ASP A 79 -1.04 -1.75 -13.19
CA ASP A 79 -2.03 -1.84 -14.29
C ASP A 79 -1.83 -3.14 -15.08
N MET A 80 -0.58 -3.52 -15.35
CA MET A 80 -0.26 -4.79 -16.02
C MET A 80 -0.64 -6.00 -15.16
N GLN A 81 -0.39 -5.96 -13.85
CA GLN A 81 -0.80 -7.04 -12.94
C GLN A 81 -2.32 -7.16 -12.83
N ARG A 82 -3.06 -6.04 -12.81
CA ARG A 82 -4.53 -6.05 -12.85
C ARG A 82 -5.09 -6.58 -14.17
N THR A 83 -4.42 -6.32 -15.28
CA THR A 83 -4.88 -6.74 -16.61
C THR A 83 -4.55 -8.21 -16.91
N PHE A 84 -3.30 -8.61 -16.67
CA PHE A 84 -2.75 -9.90 -17.10
C PHE A 84 -2.46 -10.89 -15.97
N GLY A 85 -2.59 -10.47 -14.70
CA GLY A 85 -2.34 -11.31 -13.53
C GLY A 85 -1.09 -10.93 -12.74
N TRP A 86 -1.09 -11.30 -11.46
CA TRP A 86 -0.09 -10.89 -10.47
C TRP A 86 1.36 -11.29 -10.83
N SER A 87 1.55 -12.38 -11.59
CA SER A 87 2.82 -12.91 -12.07
C SER A 87 3.11 -12.64 -13.56
N PHE A 88 2.52 -11.59 -14.14
CA PHE A 88 2.69 -11.21 -15.56
C PHE A 88 4.17 -11.13 -16.03
N GLY A 89 4.54 -12.00 -16.98
CA GLY A 89 5.92 -12.12 -17.49
C GLY A 89 6.76 -13.18 -16.77
N ALA A 90 6.17 -13.84 -15.78
CA ALA A 90 6.76 -14.87 -14.95
C ALA A 90 5.68 -15.87 -14.46
N ALA A 91 4.67 -16.19 -15.29
CA ALA A 91 3.50 -16.98 -14.88
C ALA A 91 3.82 -18.37 -14.30
N GLN A 92 4.96 -18.95 -14.67
CA GLN A 92 5.46 -20.24 -14.16
C GLN A 92 6.27 -20.14 -12.85
N GLU A 93 6.58 -18.93 -12.38
CA GLU A 93 7.34 -18.71 -11.15
C GLU A 93 6.42 -18.57 -9.92
N SER A 94 6.87 -19.10 -8.79
CA SER A 94 6.17 -19.00 -7.51
C SER A 94 6.84 -17.97 -6.60
N VAL A 95 6.06 -17.37 -5.71
CA VAL A 95 6.58 -16.58 -4.58
C VAL A 95 7.07 -17.51 -3.46
N THR A 96 8.10 -17.05 -2.74
CA THR A 96 8.68 -17.74 -1.59
C THR A 96 8.20 -17.08 -0.31
N PHE A 97 7.85 -17.88 0.70
CA PHE A 97 7.44 -17.40 2.03
C PHE A 97 8.50 -17.78 3.05
N ASP A 98 8.95 -16.82 3.86
CA ASP A 98 10.06 -16.95 4.82
C ASP A 98 9.58 -16.94 6.28
N GLY A 99 8.53 -17.70 6.57
CA GLY A 99 8.03 -17.89 7.92
C GLY A 99 6.97 -18.98 8.02
N GLU A 100 6.64 -19.37 9.25
CA GLU A 100 5.67 -20.43 9.53
C GLU A 100 4.49 -19.88 10.35
N SER A 101 3.26 -20.04 9.86
CA SER A 101 2.08 -19.63 10.61
C SER A 101 1.95 -20.43 11.92
N LYS A 102 1.91 -19.73 13.05
CA LYS A 102 1.56 -20.31 14.36
C LYS A 102 0.05 -20.58 14.54
N LYS A 103 -0.78 -20.28 13.54
CA LYS A 103 -2.25 -20.31 13.63
C LYS A 103 -2.88 -21.01 12.41
N PRO A 104 -4.06 -21.64 12.55
CA PRO A 104 -4.85 -22.11 11.41
C PRO A 104 -5.16 -20.97 10.43
N PHE A 105 -5.10 -21.25 9.13
CA PHE A 105 -5.37 -20.27 8.07
C PHE A 105 -6.82 -20.37 7.60
N ASP A 106 -7.62 -19.35 7.88
CA ASP A 106 -8.93 -19.17 7.25
C ASP A 106 -8.76 -18.58 5.83
N ARG A 107 -8.70 -19.45 4.82
CA ARG A 107 -8.67 -19.04 3.41
C ARG A 107 -9.94 -18.29 2.99
N ALA A 108 -11.09 -18.52 3.61
CA ALA A 108 -12.34 -17.83 3.27
C ALA A 108 -12.34 -16.36 3.77
N ALA A 109 -11.49 -16.03 4.75
CA ALA A 109 -11.28 -14.64 5.17
C ALA A 109 -10.63 -13.78 4.07
N LEU A 110 -9.84 -14.36 3.15
CA LEU A 110 -9.18 -13.61 2.07
C LEU A 110 -10.18 -12.79 1.23
N ALA A 111 -11.37 -13.35 0.96
CA ALA A 111 -12.42 -12.67 0.20
C ALA A 111 -12.95 -11.39 0.85
N ARG A 112 -12.69 -11.17 2.15
CA ARG A 112 -13.05 -9.96 2.90
C ARG A 112 -11.86 -9.09 3.25
N MET A 113 -10.63 -9.45 2.89
CA MET A 113 -9.42 -8.80 3.41
C MET A 113 -9.39 -7.28 3.18
N SER A 114 -9.77 -6.80 2.00
CA SER A 114 -9.88 -5.36 1.69
C SER A 114 -10.99 -4.61 2.45
N THR A 115 -11.89 -5.33 3.12
CA THR A 115 -12.92 -4.77 4.01
C THR A 115 -12.53 -4.90 5.48
N ASP A 116 -11.99 -6.06 5.87
CA ASP A 116 -11.53 -6.36 7.23
C ASP A 116 -10.31 -5.51 7.66
N LEU A 117 -9.48 -5.05 6.70
CA LEU A 117 -8.33 -4.17 6.93
C LEU A 117 -8.59 -2.69 6.60
N ARG A 118 -9.84 -2.33 6.28
CA ARG A 118 -10.22 -0.93 6.01
C ARG A 118 -10.39 -0.16 7.32
N PRO A 119 -9.86 1.08 7.45
CA PRO A 119 -10.03 1.87 8.67
C PRO A 119 -11.50 2.12 9.00
N ALA A 120 -11.80 2.13 10.30
CA ALA A 120 -13.14 2.40 10.81
C ALA A 120 -13.52 3.88 10.59
N ASP A 121 -12.59 4.81 10.84
CA ASP A 121 -12.77 6.26 10.65
C ASP A 121 -13.00 6.59 9.16
N GLU A 122 -14.18 7.11 8.85
CA GLU A 122 -14.60 7.38 7.47
C GLU A 122 -13.69 8.39 6.76
N GLY A 123 -13.19 9.40 7.49
CA GLY A 123 -12.28 10.40 6.95
C GLY A 123 -10.86 9.88 6.76
N ALA A 124 -10.50 8.75 7.37
CA ALA A 124 -9.24 8.05 7.10
C ALA A 124 -9.31 7.17 5.84
N ARG A 125 -10.51 6.73 5.43
CA ARG A 125 -10.70 5.86 4.25
C ARG A 125 -10.24 6.47 2.92
N ALA A 126 -10.16 7.80 2.82
CA ALA A 126 -9.60 8.47 1.64
C ALA A 126 -8.12 8.13 1.38
N TYR A 127 -7.38 7.75 2.43
CA TYR A 127 -5.95 7.42 2.40
C TYR A 127 -5.68 5.92 2.41
N TYR A 128 -6.69 5.10 2.72
CA TYR A 128 -6.60 3.65 2.59
C TYR A 128 -6.38 3.26 1.12
N VAL A 129 -5.37 2.42 0.87
CA VAL A 129 -5.12 1.83 -0.45
C VAL A 129 -5.43 0.34 -0.38
N PRO A 130 -6.49 -0.14 -1.06
CA PRO A 130 -6.90 -1.53 -0.99
C PRO A 130 -6.06 -2.47 -1.88
N ALA A 131 -5.23 -1.94 -2.78
CA ALA A 131 -4.62 -2.67 -3.89
C ALA A 131 -3.99 -4.00 -3.46
N LEU A 132 -3.08 -4.01 -2.48
CA LEU A 132 -2.46 -5.25 -2.01
C LEU A 132 -3.49 -6.29 -1.52
N PHE A 133 -4.55 -5.86 -0.86
CA PHE A 133 -5.59 -6.73 -0.27
C PHE A 133 -6.67 -7.17 -1.27
N GLU A 134 -6.75 -6.53 -2.44
CA GLU A 134 -7.53 -6.98 -3.60
C GLU A 134 -6.82 -8.10 -4.37
N SER A 135 -5.48 -8.17 -4.29
CA SER A 135 -4.68 -9.13 -5.07
C SER A 135 -5.00 -10.62 -4.85
N PRO A 136 -5.44 -11.13 -3.67
CA PRO A 136 -5.77 -12.55 -3.49
C PRO A 136 -6.95 -13.04 -4.33
N SER A 137 -7.94 -12.18 -4.57
CA SER A 137 -9.18 -12.47 -5.30
C SER A 137 -9.19 -11.92 -6.73
N ALA A 138 -8.08 -11.33 -7.16
CA ALA A 138 -7.91 -10.81 -8.50
C ALA A 138 -7.95 -11.91 -9.58
N VAL A 139 -8.72 -11.67 -10.63
CA VAL A 139 -8.79 -12.52 -11.83
C VAL A 139 -8.25 -11.70 -13.01
N PRO A 140 -7.28 -12.21 -13.80
CA PRO A 140 -6.82 -11.55 -15.01
C PRO A 140 -7.97 -11.26 -15.98
N THR A 141 -7.98 -10.08 -16.59
CA THR A 141 -8.97 -9.71 -17.62
C THR A 141 -8.55 -10.16 -19.02
N LEU A 142 -7.24 -10.30 -19.24
CA LEU A 142 -6.62 -10.75 -20.49
C LEU A 142 -5.51 -11.78 -20.21
N VAL A 143 -5.16 -12.55 -21.23
CA VAL A 143 -3.98 -13.42 -21.26
C VAL A 143 -2.99 -12.82 -22.27
N ALA A 144 -1.71 -12.73 -21.91
CA ALA A 144 -0.69 -12.21 -22.79
C ALA A 144 -0.18 -13.30 -23.75
N GLU A 145 -0.02 -12.99 -25.03
CA GLU A 145 0.38 -13.96 -26.06
C GLU A 145 1.77 -14.58 -25.79
N GLY A 146 2.72 -13.76 -25.31
CA GLY A 146 4.07 -14.16 -24.91
C GLY A 146 4.19 -14.71 -23.49
N ASP A 147 3.08 -14.85 -22.76
CA ASP A 147 2.99 -15.57 -21.48
C ASP A 147 1.61 -16.25 -21.34
N PRO A 148 1.27 -17.21 -22.21
CA PRO A 148 -0.10 -17.75 -22.32
C PRO A 148 -0.45 -18.78 -21.23
N ALA A 149 0.42 -18.94 -20.24
CA ALA A 149 0.25 -19.91 -19.18
C ALA A 149 -0.88 -19.49 -18.22
N PRO A 150 -1.70 -20.44 -17.73
CA PRO A 150 -2.69 -20.14 -16.71
C PRO A 150 -1.99 -19.72 -15.42
N ILE A 151 -2.26 -18.49 -14.97
CA ILE A 151 -1.76 -17.98 -13.70
C ILE A 151 -2.62 -18.54 -12.57
N THR A 152 -2.00 -19.30 -11.65
CA THR A 152 -2.64 -19.73 -10.41
C THR A 152 -3.09 -18.50 -9.61
N PRO A 153 -4.35 -18.42 -9.14
CA PRO A 153 -4.83 -17.32 -8.32
C PRO A 153 -3.95 -17.11 -7.08
N LEU A 154 -3.67 -15.85 -6.74
CA LEU A 154 -2.76 -15.53 -5.65
C LEU A 154 -3.27 -16.05 -4.30
N GLY A 155 -4.58 -16.04 -4.07
CA GLY A 155 -5.22 -16.62 -2.88
C GLY A 155 -5.03 -18.13 -2.72
N ASP A 156 -4.76 -18.87 -3.80
CA ASP A 156 -4.50 -20.32 -3.74
C ASP A 156 -3.08 -20.62 -3.26
N VAL A 157 -2.09 -19.84 -3.72
CA VAL A 157 -0.68 -19.99 -3.34
C VAL A 157 -0.31 -19.26 -2.04
N LEU A 158 -1.10 -18.28 -1.60
CA LEU A 158 -0.84 -17.49 -0.39
C LEU A 158 -0.75 -18.37 0.86
N ARG A 159 0.26 -18.10 1.69
CA ARG A 159 0.49 -18.74 3.00
C ARG A 159 0.71 -17.65 4.04
N PRO A 160 -0.04 -17.61 5.16
CA PRO A 160 0.29 -16.70 6.25
C PRO A 160 1.67 -17.03 6.82
N ILE A 161 2.44 -15.98 7.13
CA ILE A 161 3.76 -16.12 7.75
C ILE A 161 3.73 -15.56 9.17
N PHE A 162 4.65 -16.05 9.98
CA PHE A 162 5.02 -15.42 11.24
C PHE A 162 6.53 -15.58 11.43
N THR A 163 7.22 -14.49 11.74
CA THR A 163 8.68 -14.47 11.95
C THR A 163 9.01 -13.94 13.35
N PRO A 164 10.24 -14.19 13.87
CA PRO A 164 10.70 -13.55 15.10
C PRO A 164 10.75 -12.02 15.01
N ALA A 165 10.90 -11.44 13.82
CA ALA A 165 10.91 -9.99 13.61
C ALA A 165 9.48 -9.41 13.71
N MET A 166 8.49 -10.09 13.13
CA MET A 166 7.07 -9.78 13.33
C MET A 166 6.65 -9.85 14.80
N ASP A 167 7.13 -10.83 15.58
CA ASP A 167 6.83 -10.91 17.02
C ASP A 167 7.34 -9.67 17.76
N ARG A 168 8.59 -9.25 17.52
CA ARG A 168 9.16 -8.04 18.11
C ARG A 168 8.37 -6.80 17.72
N ALA A 169 8.04 -6.65 16.44
CA ALA A 169 7.28 -5.51 15.94
C ALA A 169 5.87 -5.45 16.54
N TYR A 170 5.17 -6.59 16.64
CA TYR A 170 3.88 -6.72 17.31
C TYR A 170 3.95 -6.34 18.80
N ARG A 171 4.98 -6.81 19.52
CA ARG A 171 5.20 -6.45 20.93
C ARG A 171 5.51 -4.95 21.10
N SER A 172 6.32 -4.36 20.23
CA SER A 172 6.55 -2.90 20.19
C SER A 172 5.27 -2.12 19.89
N GLY A 173 4.41 -2.63 19.01
CA GLY A 173 3.09 -2.06 18.71
C GLY A 173 2.17 -2.06 19.94
N LYS A 174 2.09 -3.19 20.66
CA LYS A 174 1.36 -3.27 21.95
C LYS A 174 1.91 -2.27 22.97
N ALA A 175 3.23 -2.11 23.05
CA ALA A 175 3.89 -1.19 23.98
C ALA A 175 3.66 0.30 23.65
N LEU A 176 3.52 0.66 22.36
CA LEU A 176 3.06 1.99 21.97
C LEU A 176 1.56 2.19 22.28
N ALA A 177 0.74 1.15 22.09
CA ALA A 177 -0.68 1.19 22.44
C ALA A 177 -0.90 1.40 23.94
N SER A 178 -0.15 0.70 24.80
CA SER A 178 -0.27 0.82 26.26
C SER A 178 0.03 2.24 26.76
N LEU A 179 0.98 2.94 26.13
CA LEU A 179 1.24 4.36 26.42
C LEU A 179 0.03 5.24 26.11
N LEU A 180 -0.58 5.07 24.93
CA LEU A 180 -1.73 5.87 24.51
C LEU A 180 -3.00 5.53 25.32
N LEU A 181 -3.19 4.26 25.68
CA LEU A 181 -4.26 3.79 26.55
C LEU A 181 -4.11 4.36 27.97
N ALA A 182 -2.89 4.42 28.51
CA ALA A 182 -2.59 5.00 29.82
C ALA A 182 -2.72 6.54 29.84
N ALA A 183 -2.47 7.21 28.70
CA ALA A 183 -2.63 8.66 28.54
C ALA A 183 -4.04 9.09 28.09
N ARG A 184 -5.05 8.23 28.29
CA ARG A 184 -6.47 8.52 28.02
C ARG A 184 -6.96 9.67 28.90
N THR A 185 -7.75 10.57 28.34
CA THR A 185 -8.40 11.69 29.04
C THR A 185 -9.87 11.38 29.31
N ASP A 186 -10.56 12.26 30.06
CA ASP A 186 -12.02 12.18 30.23
C ASP A 186 -12.78 12.24 28.89
N SER A 187 -12.19 12.89 27.88
CA SER A 187 -12.69 12.93 26.49
C SER A 187 -12.35 11.70 25.64
N GLY A 188 -11.70 10.68 26.22
CA GLY A 188 -11.35 9.43 25.55
C GLY A 188 -9.88 9.37 25.11
N LEU A 189 -9.62 8.60 24.05
CA LEU A 189 -8.26 8.44 23.53
C LEU A 189 -7.77 9.72 22.83
N ARG A 190 -6.46 9.96 22.93
CA ARG A 190 -5.79 11.09 22.28
C ARG A 190 -5.71 10.90 20.77
N ARG A 191 -6.59 11.59 20.06
CA ARG A 191 -6.68 11.59 18.58
C ARG A 191 -5.97 12.78 17.92
N ASP A 192 -5.37 13.63 18.75
CA ASP A 192 -4.44 14.67 18.35
C ASP A 192 -3.03 14.13 17.99
N ILE A 193 -2.80 12.82 18.18
CA ILE A 193 -1.61 12.10 17.74
C ILE A 193 -1.96 11.25 16.52
N ALA A 194 -1.16 11.36 15.46
CA ALA A 194 -1.13 10.41 14.34
C ALA A 194 0.22 9.68 14.33
N VAL A 195 0.23 8.41 13.92
CA VAL A 195 1.45 7.60 13.80
C VAL A 195 1.65 7.21 12.34
N ILE A 196 2.90 7.20 11.87
CA ILE A 196 3.30 6.70 10.56
C ILE A 196 4.30 5.57 10.81
N VAL A 197 3.95 4.34 10.46
CA VAL A 197 4.79 3.15 10.65
C VAL A 197 5.50 2.84 9.34
N ASP A 198 6.82 3.03 9.29
CA ASP A 198 7.68 2.82 8.11
C ASP A 198 8.77 1.78 8.41
N LEU A 199 8.30 0.56 8.70
CA LEU A 199 9.10 -0.65 8.88
C LEU A 199 9.08 -1.49 7.60
N ASP A 200 9.87 -2.56 7.55
CA ASP A 200 9.70 -3.60 6.52
C ASP A 200 8.26 -4.12 6.55
N GLY A 201 7.66 -4.39 5.38
CA GLY A 201 6.20 -4.62 5.26
C GLY A 201 5.58 -5.61 6.26
N PRO A 202 6.13 -6.82 6.48
CA PRO A 202 5.62 -7.77 7.48
C PRO A 202 5.63 -7.20 8.91
N GLU A 203 6.71 -6.52 9.29
CA GLU A 203 6.91 -5.86 10.58
C GLU A 203 5.96 -4.66 10.75
N SER A 204 5.75 -3.87 9.71
CA SER A 204 4.77 -2.76 9.71
C SER A 204 3.35 -3.26 9.99
N VAL A 205 2.93 -4.34 9.32
CA VAL A 205 1.64 -4.99 9.58
C VAL A 205 1.57 -5.57 11.00
N ALA A 206 2.63 -6.21 11.47
CA ALA A 206 2.69 -6.78 12.81
C ALA A 206 2.62 -5.71 13.91
N PHE A 207 3.35 -4.60 13.75
CA PHE A 207 3.30 -3.44 14.64
C PHE A 207 1.90 -2.83 14.69
N ALA A 208 1.28 -2.61 13.53
CA ALA A 208 -0.10 -2.14 13.45
C ALA A 208 -1.09 -3.09 14.12
N ALA A 209 -0.89 -4.41 13.99
CA ALA A 209 -1.72 -5.43 14.65
C ALA A 209 -1.59 -5.39 16.18
N GLY A 210 -0.39 -5.14 16.70
CA GLY A 210 -0.15 -4.95 18.13
C GLY A 210 -0.73 -3.63 18.66
N ALA A 211 -0.76 -2.60 17.81
CA ALA A 211 -1.25 -1.28 18.13
C ALA A 211 -2.78 -1.10 17.97
N ALA A 212 -3.47 -2.05 17.33
CA ALA A 212 -4.87 -1.93 16.89
C ALA A 212 -5.90 -1.66 18.00
N GLU A 213 -5.58 -1.91 19.27
CA GLU A 213 -6.47 -1.57 20.40
C GLU A 213 -6.58 -0.04 20.60
N ALA A 214 -5.48 0.70 20.41
CA ALA A 214 -5.44 2.15 20.62
C ALA A 214 -5.50 2.95 19.30
N PHE A 215 -5.14 2.30 18.18
CA PHE A 215 -5.02 2.91 16.86
C PHE A 215 -5.94 2.27 15.81
N ASP A 216 -6.39 3.06 14.84
CA ASP A 216 -7.10 2.64 13.63
C ASP A 216 -6.10 2.61 12.45
N PRO A 217 -5.69 1.43 11.97
CA PRO A 217 -4.69 1.32 10.92
C PRO A 217 -5.21 1.74 9.54
N VAL A 218 -4.38 2.48 8.81
CA VAL A 218 -4.59 2.94 7.44
C VAL A 218 -3.44 2.43 6.59
N PHE A 219 -3.63 1.27 5.98
CA PHE A 219 -2.65 0.68 5.08
C PHE A 219 -2.62 1.42 3.73
N THR A 220 -1.42 1.70 3.20
CA THR A 220 -1.24 2.45 1.95
C THR A 220 -0.43 1.68 0.89
N PHE A 221 -0.49 0.34 0.89
CA PHE A 221 0.30 -0.51 -0.01
C PHE A 221 -0.29 -0.50 -1.44
N ASP A 222 0.26 0.34 -2.33
CA ASP A 222 -0.20 0.50 -3.72
C ASP A 222 0.54 -0.40 -4.72
N ASN A 223 0.69 -1.67 -4.39
CA ASN A 223 1.31 -2.66 -5.28
C ASN A 223 0.71 -4.05 -5.11
N TRP A 224 0.95 -4.91 -6.11
CA TRP A 224 0.66 -6.35 -6.03
C TRP A 224 1.95 -7.17 -5.93
N PRO A 225 1.90 -8.36 -5.33
CA PRO A 225 3.04 -9.27 -5.33
C PRO A 225 3.38 -9.75 -6.74
N HIS A 226 4.67 -9.97 -6.99
CA HIS A 226 5.20 -10.59 -8.21
C HIS A 226 6.37 -11.51 -7.80
N PRO A 227 6.61 -12.67 -8.43
CA PRO A 227 7.74 -13.56 -8.07
C PRO A 227 9.09 -12.82 -8.13
N ARG A 228 9.31 -12.10 -9.24
CA ARG A 228 10.47 -11.22 -9.47
C ARG A 228 10.31 -9.78 -8.94
N GLY A 229 9.30 -9.52 -8.12
CA GLY A 229 9.04 -8.16 -7.59
C GLY A 229 10.23 -7.61 -6.80
N VAL A 230 10.58 -6.34 -7.01
CA VAL A 230 11.57 -5.63 -6.18
C VAL A 230 11.07 -5.58 -4.74
N VAL A 231 9.82 -5.13 -4.56
CA VAL A 231 9.14 -5.10 -3.27
C VAL A 231 8.53 -6.49 -3.02
N LYS A 232 8.88 -7.13 -1.90
CA LYS A 232 8.41 -8.48 -1.54
C LYS A 232 7.01 -8.46 -0.93
N ALA A 233 6.07 -7.83 -1.62
CA ALA A 233 4.70 -7.59 -1.15
C ALA A 233 3.90 -8.88 -0.82
N HIS A 234 4.31 -10.06 -1.30
CA HIS A 234 3.74 -11.34 -0.87
C HIS A 234 3.98 -11.62 0.62
N LEU A 235 5.09 -11.16 1.18
CA LEU A 235 5.40 -11.28 2.61
C LEU A 235 4.53 -10.32 3.43
N THR A 236 4.38 -9.08 2.98
CA THR A 236 3.47 -8.07 3.56
C THR A 236 2.02 -8.57 3.55
N LEU A 237 1.57 -9.17 2.44
CA LEU A 237 0.25 -9.79 2.30
C LEU A 237 0.09 -11.05 3.18
N ALA A 238 1.13 -11.87 3.30
CA ALA A 238 1.12 -13.04 4.18
C ALA A 238 1.07 -12.67 5.68
N ALA A 239 1.75 -11.60 6.08
CA ALA A 239 1.62 -11.02 7.41
C ALA A 239 0.22 -10.45 7.65
N ALA A 240 -0.37 -9.78 6.64
CA ALA A 240 -1.75 -9.30 6.70
C ALA A 240 -2.74 -10.46 6.86
N ALA A 241 -2.57 -11.58 6.14
CA ALA A 241 -3.38 -12.78 6.31
C ALA A 241 -3.26 -13.40 7.72
N TYR A 242 -2.07 -13.38 8.31
CA TYR A 242 -1.86 -13.88 9.68
C TYR A 242 -2.53 -13.00 10.75
N TYR A 243 -2.50 -11.68 10.57
CA TYR A 243 -3.05 -10.70 11.53
C TYR A 243 -4.49 -10.24 11.24
N GLN A 244 -5.07 -10.58 10.08
CA GLN A 244 -6.44 -10.21 9.69
C GLN A 244 -7.50 -10.38 10.80
N PRO A 245 -7.51 -11.47 11.60
CA PRO A 245 -8.48 -11.63 12.69
C PRO A 245 -8.37 -10.63 13.84
N LEU A 246 -7.30 -9.83 13.91
CA LEU A 246 -7.16 -8.71 14.85
C LEU A 246 -7.68 -7.39 14.27
N PHE A 247 -7.57 -7.18 12.96
CA PHE A 247 -8.12 -6.00 12.27
C PHE A 247 -9.63 -6.11 12.05
N ALA A 248 -10.12 -7.29 11.67
CA ALA A 248 -11.55 -7.57 11.49
C ALA A 248 -12.38 -7.38 12.79
N ARG A 249 -11.72 -7.41 13.95
CA ARG A 249 -12.34 -7.07 15.23
C ARG A 249 -12.45 -5.54 15.34
N SER A 250 -13.61 -5.01 14.96
CA SER A 250 -13.95 -3.62 15.25
C SER A 250 -13.90 -3.35 16.77
N ALA A 251 -12.80 -2.78 17.24
CA ALA A 251 -12.70 -2.25 18.58
C ALA A 251 -13.71 -1.10 18.73
N PRO A 252 -14.66 -1.17 19.68
CA PRO A 252 -15.69 -0.14 19.81
C PRO A 252 -15.08 1.17 20.34
N GLY A 253 -15.30 2.26 19.61
CA GLY A 253 -14.96 3.61 20.05
C GLY A 253 -13.88 4.30 19.21
N PRO A 254 -13.62 5.59 19.48
CA PRO A 254 -12.76 6.42 18.65
C PRO A 254 -11.27 6.18 19.00
N ARG A 255 -10.47 5.82 17.98
CA ARG A 255 -9.04 5.52 18.07
C ARG A 255 -8.18 6.60 17.37
N ALA A 256 -6.88 6.64 17.69
CA ALA A 256 -5.92 7.48 16.98
C ALA A 256 -5.59 6.90 15.58
N THR A 257 -5.20 7.71 14.60
CA THR A 257 -4.90 7.20 13.25
C THR A 257 -3.46 6.70 13.15
N MET A 258 -3.26 5.52 12.54
CA MET A 258 -1.93 4.96 12.25
C MET A 258 -1.79 4.62 10.77
N PHE A 259 -0.98 5.37 10.02
CA PHE A 259 -0.63 5.05 8.64
C PHE A 259 0.41 3.94 8.62
N VAL A 260 0.23 2.94 7.76
CA VAL A 260 1.08 1.75 7.69
C VAL A 260 1.70 1.66 6.29
N LEU A 261 3.02 1.83 6.26
CA LEU A 261 3.85 1.87 5.06
C LEU A 261 4.76 0.63 4.98
N ASP A 262 5.24 0.30 3.78
CA ASP A 262 6.31 -0.68 3.58
C ASP A 262 7.60 0.08 3.26
N ARG A 263 8.61 -0.02 4.13
CA ARG A 263 9.91 0.67 3.95
C ARG A 263 10.63 0.23 2.69
N GLN A 264 10.37 -1.00 2.22
CA GLN A 264 10.96 -1.55 1.00
C GLN A 264 10.28 -1.03 -0.28
N ARG A 265 9.23 -0.18 -0.18
CA ARG A 265 8.53 0.39 -1.35
C ARG A 265 9.44 1.20 -2.30
N LEU A 266 10.54 1.76 -1.78
CA LEU A 266 11.53 2.52 -2.55
C LEU A 266 12.83 1.74 -2.83
N SER A 267 12.85 0.41 -2.62
CA SER A 267 14.09 -0.37 -2.71
C SER A 267 14.76 -0.29 -4.09
N PRO A 268 16.08 -0.48 -4.19
CA PRO A 268 16.80 -0.32 -5.46
C PRO A 268 16.27 -1.23 -6.56
N TYR A 269 16.04 -0.63 -7.74
CA TYR A 269 15.74 -1.32 -8.99
C TYR A 269 16.89 -1.07 -9.96
N SER A 270 17.39 -2.13 -10.60
CA SER A 270 18.61 -2.08 -11.39
C SER A 270 18.59 -2.90 -12.69
N ASP A 271 17.65 -3.83 -12.85
CA ASP A 271 17.65 -4.74 -14.00
C ASP A 271 16.25 -5.15 -14.48
N ASP A 272 15.79 -4.49 -15.55
CA ASP A 272 14.58 -4.82 -16.31
C ASP A 272 14.49 -6.28 -16.77
N ALA A 273 15.61 -7.01 -16.93
CA ALA A 273 15.63 -8.38 -17.45
C ALA A 273 15.50 -9.47 -16.38
N THR A 274 15.56 -9.11 -15.09
CA THR A 274 15.39 -10.05 -13.95
C THR A 274 14.49 -9.53 -12.83
N GLN A 275 14.18 -8.23 -12.80
CA GLN A 275 13.36 -7.61 -11.76
C GLN A 275 12.06 -7.02 -12.33
N PHE A 276 10.99 -7.10 -11.55
CA PHE A 276 9.70 -6.48 -11.85
C PHE A 276 9.49 -5.28 -10.91
N ASP A 277 9.42 -4.07 -11.47
CA ASP A 277 9.31 -2.84 -10.68
C ASP A 277 7.88 -2.63 -10.13
N ASN A 278 7.56 -3.31 -9.04
CA ASN A 278 6.34 -3.11 -8.25
C ASN A 278 6.55 -2.11 -7.09
N ARG A 279 7.46 -1.14 -7.25
CA ARG A 279 7.64 -0.03 -6.29
C ARG A 279 6.47 0.95 -6.37
N HIS A 280 6.24 1.64 -5.26
CA HIS A 280 5.16 2.62 -5.12
C HIS A 280 5.57 3.72 -4.13
N VAL A 281 4.87 4.85 -4.19
CA VAL A 281 5.05 6.00 -3.30
C VAL A 281 4.05 5.89 -2.15
N ALA A 282 4.42 6.33 -0.94
CA ALA A 282 3.48 6.44 0.17
C ALA A 282 2.33 7.41 -0.14
N LYS A 283 1.16 7.19 0.48
CA LYS A 283 -0.02 8.06 0.34
C LYS A 283 -0.46 8.59 1.70
N LEU A 284 0.05 9.75 2.10
CA LEU A 284 -0.33 10.40 3.36
C LEU A 284 -1.36 11.53 3.15
N PRO A 285 -2.06 11.97 4.21
CA PRO A 285 -2.81 13.22 4.19
C PRO A 285 -1.89 14.43 4.13
N SER A 286 -2.35 15.52 3.51
CA SER A 286 -1.66 16.81 3.60
C SER A 286 -1.63 17.35 5.03
N ALA A 287 -0.71 18.28 5.30
CA ALA A 287 -0.58 18.93 6.59
C ALA A 287 -1.89 19.59 7.08
N ASP A 288 -2.65 20.22 6.18
CA ASP A 288 -3.96 20.79 6.47
C ASP A 288 -5.01 19.70 6.76
N ALA A 289 -5.04 18.61 6.00
CA ALA A 289 -5.97 17.50 6.25
C ALA A 289 -5.73 16.82 7.61
N LEU A 290 -4.47 16.72 8.06
CA LEU A 290 -4.14 16.31 9.43
C LEU A 290 -4.61 17.35 10.46
N TRP A 291 -4.32 18.63 10.22
CA TRP A 291 -4.67 19.72 11.13
C TRP A 291 -6.18 19.84 11.36
N ASP A 292 -6.98 19.79 10.29
CA ASP A 292 -8.43 19.92 10.33
C ASP A 292 -9.10 18.70 10.98
N ARG A 293 -8.46 17.53 10.91
CA ARG A 293 -8.83 16.32 11.67
C ARG A 293 -8.43 16.38 13.15
N GLY A 294 -7.84 17.49 13.61
CA GLY A 294 -7.45 17.71 15.00
C GLY A 294 -6.06 17.18 15.37
N VAL A 295 -5.30 16.62 14.43
CA VAL A 295 -3.93 16.14 14.67
C VAL A 295 -3.02 17.34 14.95
N ARG A 296 -2.18 17.22 15.99
CA ARG A 296 -1.16 18.19 16.41
C ARG A 296 0.22 17.56 16.51
N HIS A 297 0.29 16.24 16.69
CA HIS A 297 1.52 15.48 16.84
C HIS A 297 1.57 14.35 15.81
N VAL A 298 2.73 14.16 15.18
CA VAL A 298 3.01 13.09 14.21
C VAL A 298 4.23 12.30 14.71
N LEU A 299 4.05 11.00 14.87
CA LEU A 299 5.10 10.08 15.31
C LEU A 299 5.51 9.18 14.14
N TYR A 300 6.68 9.43 13.56
CA TYR A 300 7.24 8.63 12.48
C TYR A 300 8.08 7.48 13.05
N VAL A 301 7.66 6.24 12.82
CA VAL A 301 8.24 5.03 13.43
C VAL A 301 9.12 4.31 12.41
N VAL A 302 10.38 4.08 12.79
CA VAL A 302 11.42 3.44 11.97
C VAL A 302 11.97 2.18 12.65
N PRO A 303 12.66 1.26 11.94
CA PRO A 303 13.09 -0.01 12.52
C PRO A 303 14.04 0.10 13.72
N THR A 304 15.04 0.98 13.64
CA THR A 304 16.12 1.10 14.64
C THR A 304 16.59 2.54 14.81
N GLU A 305 17.30 2.81 15.90
CA GLU A 305 17.93 4.09 16.22
C GLU A 305 18.93 4.59 15.16
N ARG A 306 19.41 3.68 14.30
CA ARG A 306 20.35 3.96 13.21
C ARG A 306 19.67 4.66 12.03
N VAL A 307 18.34 4.57 11.93
CA VAL A 307 17.55 5.27 10.92
C VAL A 307 17.21 6.65 11.48
N THR A 308 18.02 7.64 11.13
CA THR A 308 17.86 9.04 11.58
C THR A 308 17.16 9.94 10.55
N THR A 309 16.86 9.40 9.37
CA THR A 309 16.17 10.09 8.28
C THR A 309 14.95 9.30 7.81
N GLU A 310 13.89 10.02 7.44
CA GLU A 310 12.72 9.46 6.78
C GLU A 310 13.03 8.96 5.37
N SER A 311 12.15 8.10 4.84
CA SER A 311 12.21 7.65 3.45
C SER A 311 12.02 8.82 2.47
N ASP A 312 12.65 8.75 1.30
CA ASP A 312 12.81 9.91 0.40
C ASP A 312 11.51 10.46 -0.20
N ASP A 313 10.44 9.66 -0.23
CA ASP A 313 9.09 10.07 -0.62
C ASP A 313 8.34 10.81 0.48
N LEU A 314 8.79 10.73 1.74
CA LEU A 314 8.16 11.36 2.90
C LEU A 314 8.77 12.72 3.27
N ASN A 315 9.88 13.14 2.65
CA ASN A 315 10.60 14.35 3.06
C ASN A 315 9.70 15.61 2.96
N ASP A 316 9.07 15.82 1.80
CA ASP A 316 8.19 16.97 1.58
C ASP A 316 6.97 16.95 2.51
N ASP A 317 6.38 15.77 2.75
CA ASP A 317 5.25 15.61 3.70
C ASP A 317 5.64 15.97 5.13
N LEU A 318 6.74 15.41 5.67
CA LEU A 318 7.17 15.69 7.04
C LEU A 318 7.66 17.13 7.23
N VAL A 319 8.26 17.72 6.19
CA VAL A 319 8.60 19.16 6.15
C VAL A 319 7.34 20.03 6.12
N ALA A 320 6.32 19.66 5.35
CA ALA A 320 5.03 20.36 5.31
C ALA A 320 4.29 20.26 6.65
N PHE A 321 4.29 19.09 7.30
CA PHE A 321 3.72 18.90 8.64
C PHE A 321 4.37 19.86 9.66
N ARG A 322 5.71 19.90 9.69
CA ARG A 322 6.47 20.82 10.54
C ARG A 322 6.16 22.29 10.22
N SER A 323 6.10 22.64 8.93
CA SER A 323 5.78 24.00 8.47
C SER A 323 4.37 24.44 8.89
N ARG A 324 3.43 23.48 8.97
CA ARG A 324 2.07 23.68 9.46
C ARG A 324 1.94 23.72 10.99
N ARG A 325 3.07 23.60 11.71
CA ARG A 325 3.18 23.52 13.17
C ARG A 325 2.57 22.26 13.78
N LEU A 326 2.60 21.15 13.03
CA LEU A 326 2.52 19.82 13.65
C LEU A 326 3.88 19.51 14.26
N ASP A 327 3.86 18.95 15.47
CA ASP A 327 5.08 18.46 16.12
C ASP A 327 5.43 17.08 15.56
N VAL A 328 6.62 16.92 14.99
CA VAL A 328 7.01 15.71 14.25
C VAL A 328 8.20 15.05 14.94
N GLY A 329 7.95 13.93 15.62
CA GLY A 329 8.96 13.12 16.31
C GLY A 329 9.28 11.82 15.56
N LEU A 330 10.51 11.30 15.73
CA LEU A 330 10.95 10.02 15.15
C LEU A 330 11.21 8.97 16.24
N LEU A 331 10.54 7.83 16.13
CA LEU A 331 10.58 6.72 17.08
C LEU A 331 11.25 5.48 16.48
N ALA A 332 12.29 4.97 17.11
CA ALA A 332 12.83 3.66 16.76
C ALA A 332 11.98 2.54 17.38
N ALA A 333 11.42 1.63 16.58
CA ALA A 333 10.56 0.55 17.05
C ALA A 333 11.29 -0.45 17.98
N ASN A 334 12.61 -0.58 17.85
CA ASN A 334 13.44 -1.39 18.75
C ASN A 334 13.70 -0.74 20.12
N VAL A 335 13.33 0.53 20.35
CA VAL A 335 13.43 1.16 21.69
C VAL A 335 12.51 0.48 22.72
N PHE A 336 11.52 -0.29 22.24
CA PHE A 336 10.62 -1.08 23.06
C PHE A 336 11.14 -2.49 23.39
N ALA A 337 12.27 -2.90 22.79
CA ALA A 337 12.82 -4.23 22.98
C ALA A 337 13.09 -4.50 24.47
N ALA A 338 12.55 -5.60 24.98
CA ALA A 338 12.66 -5.97 26.38
C ALA A 338 14.11 -6.07 26.85
N ASP A 339 14.40 -5.53 28.03
CA ASP A 339 15.69 -5.72 28.69
C ASP A 339 15.78 -7.16 29.23
N PRO A 340 16.79 -7.97 28.84
CA PRO A 340 16.95 -9.33 29.35
C PRO A 340 17.27 -9.39 30.85
N ALA A 341 17.62 -8.27 31.49
CA ALA A 341 17.83 -8.15 32.92
C ALA A 341 16.57 -7.71 33.70
N GLU A 342 15.43 -7.47 33.04
CA GLU A 342 14.17 -7.19 33.74
C GLU A 342 13.73 -8.44 34.54
N PRO A 343 13.38 -8.32 35.83
CA PRO A 343 13.04 -9.47 36.66
C PRO A 343 11.63 -10.01 36.37
N LYS A 344 11.52 -11.30 36.04
CA LYS A 344 10.23 -11.96 35.78
C LYS A 344 9.35 -11.99 37.05
N PRO A 345 8.10 -11.45 37.03
CA PRO A 345 7.14 -11.60 38.11
C PRO A 345 6.77 -13.07 38.33
N ALA A 346 6.63 -13.47 39.60
CA ALA A 346 6.36 -14.85 39.98
C ALA A 346 5.06 -15.44 39.40
N ASN A 347 4.11 -14.57 38.99
CA ASN A 347 2.77 -14.95 38.53
C ASN A 347 2.59 -14.87 37.00
N GLU A 348 3.62 -14.53 36.22
CA GLU A 348 3.49 -14.40 34.75
C GLU A 348 3.79 -15.69 33.98
N THR A 349 2.86 -16.09 33.10
CA THR A 349 2.86 -17.42 32.49
C THR A 349 3.05 -17.48 30.97
N GLU A 350 2.74 -16.45 30.17
CA GLU A 350 2.79 -16.58 28.70
C GLU A 350 3.47 -15.45 27.89
N ASP A 351 3.37 -14.17 28.27
CA ASP A 351 3.79 -13.05 27.39
C ASP A 351 5.13 -12.38 27.79
N TRP A 352 5.93 -13.01 28.67
CA TRP A 352 7.21 -12.50 29.19
C TRP A 352 8.40 -12.69 28.23
N PRO A 353 9.33 -11.72 28.08
CA PRO A 353 9.32 -10.41 28.73
C PRO A 353 8.40 -9.39 28.01
N PRO A 354 7.72 -8.52 28.77
CA PRO A 354 6.94 -7.41 28.24
C PRO A 354 7.86 -6.39 27.56
N TYR A 355 7.30 -5.71 26.56
CA TYR A 355 7.99 -4.66 25.83
C TYR A 355 7.61 -3.31 26.41
N TYR A 356 8.60 -2.48 26.69
CA TYR A 356 8.41 -1.17 27.30
C TYR A 356 9.33 -0.15 26.64
N TYR A 357 8.92 1.10 26.55
CA TYR A 357 9.80 2.18 26.09
C TYR A 357 11.07 2.23 26.98
N GLY A 358 12.24 2.03 26.38
CA GLY A 358 13.50 1.91 27.12
C GLY A 358 13.77 0.54 27.75
N GLY A 359 13.01 -0.50 27.39
CA GLY A 359 13.22 -1.89 27.75
C GLY A 359 12.70 -2.34 29.12
N ARG A 360 12.30 -1.42 30.01
CA ARG A 360 11.87 -1.72 31.39
C ARG A 360 10.57 -1.02 31.79
N ALA A 361 9.86 -1.59 32.76
CA ALA A 361 8.60 -1.02 33.26
C ALA A 361 8.81 0.40 33.83
N ALA A 362 9.91 0.59 34.56
CA ALA A 362 10.28 1.86 35.18
C ALA A 362 10.62 2.97 34.17
N SER A 363 11.05 2.61 32.95
CA SER A 363 11.37 3.57 31.88
C SER A 363 10.22 3.80 30.89
N HIS A 364 9.17 2.98 30.94
CA HIS A 364 8.04 3.05 29.99
C HIS A 364 7.45 4.45 29.87
N GLY A 365 7.20 5.11 31.01
CA GLY A 365 6.66 6.47 31.05
C GLY A 365 7.57 7.54 30.41
N TRP A 366 8.88 7.28 30.25
CA TRP A 366 9.82 8.27 29.71
C TRP A 366 9.50 8.69 28.27
N PHE A 367 8.70 7.91 27.54
CA PHE A 367 8.10 8.32 26.27
C PHE A 367 7.50 9.74 26.35
N TRP A 368 6.79 10.08 27.43
CA TRP A 368 6.16 11.39 27.61
C TRP A 368 7.12 12.52 28.04
N ILE A 369 8.40 12.20 28.30
CA ILE A 369 9.48 13.17 28.50
C ILE A 369 10.14 13.51 27.16
N ASP A 370 10.38 12.50 26.32
CA ASP A 370 10.98 12.70 24.99
C ASP A 370 9.95 13.20 23.95
N TYR A 371 8.67 12.89 24.14
CA TYR A 371 7.53 13.42 23.39
C TYR A 371 6.60 14.15 24.37
N PRO A 372 6.85 15.44 24.70
CA PRO A 372 6.18 16.19 25.76
C PRO A 372 4.78 16.68 25.33
N TRP A 373 3.99 15.76 24.80
CA TRP A 373 2.68 16.02 24.20
C TRP A 373 1.57 16.05 25.24
N GLY A 374 1.83 15.63 26.49
CA GLY A 374 0.85 15.51 27.56
C GLY A 374 1.45 15.87 28.92
N PRO A 375 0.69 15.73 30.02
CA PRO A 375 1.21 15.96 31.36
C PRO A 375 2.34 14.96 31.67
N PRO A 376 3.38 15.38 32.42
CA PRO A 376 4.48 14.49 32.77
C PRO A 376 3.97 13.33 33.66
N PRO A 377 4.41 12.09 33.40
CA PRO A 377 3.93 10.91 34.11
C PRO A 377 4.30 10.95 35.59
N ARG A 378 3.46 10.29 36.40
CA ARG A 378 3.61 10.18 37.85
C ARG A 378 3.44 8.71 38.25
N PRO A 379 4.40 8.09 38.97
CA PRO A 379 5.69 8.64 39.41
C PRO A 379 6.61 9.02 38.24
N ALA A 380 7.66 9.80 38.54
CA ALA A 380 8.65 10.19 37.55
C ALA A 380 9.33 8.93 36.97
N PRO A 381 9.45 8.80 35.63
CA PRO A 381 10.04 7.63 34.99
C PRO A 381 11.57 7.64 35.11
N VAL A 382 12.17 6.46 34.95
CA VAL A 382 13.64 6.30 34.86
C VAL A 382 14.09 6.54 33.43
N GLU A 383 15.21 7.26 33.23
CA GLU A 383 15.72 7.53 31.89
C GLU A 383 16.19 6.24 31.20
N PRO A 384 15.74 5.96 29.96
CA PRO A 384 16.25 4.84 29.18
C PRO A 384 17.74 4.97 28.85
N SER A 385 18.47 3.89 29.07
CA SER A 385 19.84 3.71 28.55
C SER A 385 19.88 3.49 27.04
N ALA A 386 18.76 3.08 26.43
CA ALA A 386 18.62 2.90 24.99
C ALA A 386 18.74 4.25 24.24
N PRO A 387 19.41 4.29 23.06
CA PRO A 387 19.45 5.48 22.21
C PRO A 387 18.06 5.85 21.69
N ARG A 388 17.75 7.14 21.67
CA ARG A 388 16.41 7.69 21.40
C ARG A 388 16.51 8.82 20.37
N PRO A 389 16.38 8.53 19.06
CA PRO A 389 16.64 9.51 18.01
C PRO A 389 15.61 10.66 17.97
N GLY A 390 14.40 10.45 18.49
CA GLY A 390 13.33 11.44 18.52
C GLY A 390 13.66 12.74 19.26
N LYS A 391 14.64 12.72 20.19
CA LYS A 391 15.11 13.91 20.90
C LYS A 391 15.81 14.94 20.01
N SER A 392 16.41 14.50 18.90
CA SER A 392 17.19 15.34 17.99
C SER A 392 16.67 15.34 16.55
N TYR A 393 15.71 14.47 16.22
CA TYR A 393 15.13 14.43 14.90
C TYR A 393 14.29 15.68 14.63
N VAL A 394 14.52 16.29 13.48
CA VAL A 394 13.78 17.44 12.99
C VAL A 394 13.68 17.31 11.47
N PRO A 395 12.48 17.23 10.86
CA PRO A 395 12.35 17.24 9.40
C PRO A 395 12.99 18.48 8.79
N ALA A 396 13.89 18.25 7.83
CA ALA A 396 14.61 19.28 7.09
C ALA A 396 14.50 18.98 5.59
N GLN A 397 14.24 20.02 4.80
CA GLN A 397 14.12 19.90 3.36
C GLN A 397 15.45 19.43 2.76
N ARG A 398 15.39 18.40 1.91
CA ARG A 398 16.53 17.93 1.12
C ARG A 398 16.08 17.61 -0.30
N ALA A 399 16.99 17.71 -1.25
CA ALA A 399 16.74 17.16 -2.59
C ALA A 399 16.64 15.63 -2.49
N THR A 400 15.55 15.06 -3.00
CA THR A 400 15.39 13.61 -3.17
C THR A 400 14.93 13.33 -4.60
N ALA A 401 14.93 12.07 -5.03
CA ALA A 401 14.35 11.70 -6.31
C ALA A 401 12.82 11.95 -6.38
N PHE A 402 12.18 12.19 -5.22
CA PHE A 402 10.74 12.38 -5.07
C PHE A 402 10.36 13.79 -4.57
N SER A 403 11.32 14.71 -4.47
CA SER A 403 11.10 16.09 -4.01
C SER A 403 11.63 17.07 -5.05
N SER A 404 10.91 18.18 -5.25
CA SER A 404 11.39 19.27 -6.11
C SER A 404 12.48 20.13 -5.46
N GLY A 405 12.80 19.89 -4.19
CA GLY A 405 13.65 20.79 -3.39
C GLY A 405 12.98 22.14 -3.06
N ALA A 406 11.71 22.31 -3.42
CA ALA A 406 10.85 23.44 -3.10
C ALA A 406 9.53 22.93 -2.51
N ALA A 407 8.85 23.74 -1.69
CA ALA A 407 7.56 23.36 -1.11
C ALA A 407 6.45 23.41 -2.17
N SER A 408 6.26 22.31 -2.91
CA SER A 408 5.23 22.19 -3.94
C SER A 408 3.89 21.76 -3.37
N SER A 409 2.83 22.51 -3.63
CA SER A 409 1.43 22.17 -3.30
C SER A 409 0.80 21.17 -4.28
N GLY A 410 1.62 20.33 -4.91
CA GLY A 410 1.24 19.35 -5.94
C GLY A 410 2.04 18.07 -5.71
N GLY A 411 1.51 16.94 -6.20
CA GLY A 411 2.06 15.62 -5.92
C GLY A 411 3.55 15.49 -6.26
N SER A 412 4.29 14.84 -5.37
CA SER A 412 5.72 14.54 -5.45
C SER A 412 6.13 14.09 -6.86
N PRO A 413 7.18 14.68 -7.47
CA PRO A 413 7.67 14.23 -8.77
C PRO A 413 8.08 12.75 -8.68
N ILE A 414 7.49 11.90 -9.52
CA ILE A 414 7.84 10.49 -9.59
C ILE A 414 8.96 10.32 -10.63
N PRO A 415 10.09 9.67 -10.29
CA PRO A 415 11.18 9.43 -11.25
C PRO A 415 10.70 8.69 -12.50
N ASP A 416 11.27 9.05 -13.65
CA ASP A 416 10.91 8.43 -14.94
C ASP A 416 11.02 6.90 -14.88
N GLY A 417 9.89 6.25 -15.15
CA GLY A 417 9.80 4.80 -15.17
C GLY A 417 9.78 4.10 -13.79
N PHE A 418 9.68 4.83 -12.68
CA PHE A 418 9.45 4.23 -11.35
C PHE A 418 8.08 3.55 -11.29
N GLY A 419 8.03 2.32 -10.77
CA GLY A 419 6.79 1.53 -10.69
C GLY A 419 6.27 1.10 -12.07
N THR A 420 7.15 1.00 -13.07
CA THR A 420 6.80 0.60 -14.44
C THR A 420 7.58 -0.61 -14.91
N VAL A 421 6.92 -1.45 -15.71
CA VAL A 421 7.52 -2.63 -16.35
C VAL A 421 7.63 -2.38 -17.86
N PRO A 422 8.74 -2.76 -18.51
CA PRO A 422 8.83 -2.80 -19.97
C PRO A 422 7.95 -3.93 -20.52
N VAL A 423 7.12 -3.61 -21.51
CA VAL A 423 6.25 -4.56 -22.22
C VAL A 423 6.47 -4.46 -23.72
N VAL A 424 6.34 -5.59 -24.41
CA VAL A 424 6.39 -5.68 -25.86
C VAL A 424 4.99 -5.39 -26.40
N VAL A 425 4.90 -4.44 -27.34
CA VAL A 425 3.65 -3.98 -27.96
C VAL A 425 3.76 -4.13 -29.48
N ALA A 426 2.76 -4.72 -30.13
CA ALA A 426 2.67 -4.74 -31.58
C ALA A 426 2.29 -3.34 -32.10
N LEU A 427 3.10 -2.76 -33.00
CA LEU A 427 2.93 -1.37 -33.45
C LEU A 427 1.68 -1.16 -34.33
N GLY A 428 1.25 -2.18 -35.07
CA GLY A 428 0.04 -2.12 -35.90
C GLY A 428 -1.28 -2.10 -35.11
N THR A 429 -1.31 -2.73 -33.93
CA THR A 429 -2.56 -2.95 -33.16
C THR A 429 -2.57 -2.28 -31.79
N GLY A 430 -1.41 -1.93 -31.23
CA GLY A 430 -1.26 -1.47 -29.85
C GLY A 430 -1.46 -2.56 -28.80
N VAL A 431 -1.61 -3.82 -29.20
CA VAL A 431 -1.81 -4.96 -28.30
C VAL A 431 -0.52 -5.27 -27.54
N ILE A 432 -0.65 -5.48 -26.24
CA ILE A 432 0.46 -5.90 -25.37
C ILE A 432 0.66 -7.39 -25.54
N LEU A 433 1.77 -7.77 -26.16
CA LEU A 433 2.14 -9.16 -26.42
C LEU A 433 2.65 -9.85 -25.16
N GLY A 434 3.35 -9.11 -24.28
CA GLY A 434 3.84 -9.63 -23.00
C GLY A 434 4.84 -8.70 -22.32
N ALA A 435 5.32 -9.09 -21.15
CA ALA A 435 6.40 -8.36 -20.47
C ALA A 435 7.75 -8.65 -21.15
N ALA A 436 8.61 -7.64 -21.28
CA ALA A 436 9.95 -7.81 -21.89
C ALA A 436 10.88 -8.72 -21.05
N LEU A 437 10.59 -8.87 -19.75
CA LEU A 437 11.27 -9.82 -18.85
C LEU A 437 10.91 -11.31 -19.12
N SER A 438 9.92 -11.59 -19.97
CA SER A 438 9.56 -12.96 -20.36
C SER A 438 10.64 -13.56 -21.27
N ARG A 439 11.25 -14.66 -20.81
CA ARG A 439 12.30 -15.38 -21.56
C ARG A 439 11.77 -16.56 -22.39
N SER A 440 10.47 -16.83 -22.34
CA SER A 440 9.82 -17.96 -23.02
C SER A 440 9.40 -17.67 -24.47
N GLY A 441 9.28 -16.40 -24.86
CA GLY A 441 8.87 -15.99 -26.21
C GLY A 441 9.99 -16.08 -27.26
N SER A 442 9.60 -16.28 -28.52
CA SER A 442 10.48 -16.18 -29.72
C SER A 442 11.15 -14.82 -29.87
N TRP A 443 10.51 -13.76 -29.36
CA TRP A 443 10.90 -12.35 -29.43
C TRP A 443 12.34 -12.07 -28.98
N ASN A 444 12.81 -12.74 -27.91
CA ASN A 444 14.17 -12.56 -27.36
C ASN A 444 15.27 -13.29 -28.16
N ARG A 445 14.97 -13.86 -29.34
CA ARG A 445 15.96 -14.49 -30.24
C ARG A 445 16.44 -13.59 -31.39
N ALA A 446 15.82 -12.43 -31.60
CA ALA A 446 16.01 -11.62 -32.81
C ALA A 446 17.25 -10.71 -32.84
N SER A 447 17.99 -10.57 -31.73
CA SER A 447 19.20 -9.70 -31.65
C SER A 447 20.53 -10.46 -31.74
N GLY A 448 20.50 -11.78 -31.95
CA GLY A 448 21.70 -12.57 -32.24
C GLY A 448 22.13 -12.40 -33.70
N GLY A 449 23.08 -11.51 -33.96
CA GLY A 449 23.51 -11.18 -35.33
C GLY A 449 24.04 -12.38 -36.13
N TYR A 450 23.66 -12.46 -37.40
CA TYR A 450 24.31 -13.29 -38.39
C TYR A 450 25.77 -12.80 -38.58
N GLY A 451 26.72 -13.54 -38.02
CA GLY A 451 28.15 -13.44 -38.35
C GLY A 451 28.57 -14.69 -39.11
N GLY A 452 28.66 -14.57 -40.44
CA GLY A 452 29.34 -15.52 -41.32
C GLY A 452 30.69 -14.99 -41.77
#